data_AF-A0A8T4MLG7-F1
#
_entry.id   AF-A0A8T4MLG7-F1
#
_cell.length_a   1.000
_cell.length_b   1.000
_cell.length_c   1.000
_cell.angle_alpha   90.00
_cell.angle_beta   90.00
_cell.angle_gamma   90.00
#
_symmetry.space_group_name_H-M   'P 1'
#
loop_
_entity.id
_entity.type
_entity.pdbx_description
1 polymer ?
#
loop_
_entity_poly.entity_id
_entity_poly.type
_entity_poly.pdbx_seq_one_letter_code
_entity_poly.pdbx_strand_id
1 'polypeptide(L)'
;MNSKDIRQKELEYAQSLSASMLAWEESQKRKLAEILKRKGIILTKDNIPTIVHATTFEQICSPENSTYCPLYLKQERCHPQLLELNCFLCNCPNYDAKYIEEQEENTLVGKCTIQSKGGHYHFSSLYPRVGVWSCEQCPTHHSKTFLAEYLKKTLPKSI
;
A
#
# COMPACT_ATOMS: atom_id res chain seq x y z
N MET A 1 -17.82 25.78 18.13
CA MET A 1 -16.43 25.57 17.70
C MET A 1 -16.16 26.59 16.60
N ASN A 2 -15.11 27.39 16.69
CA ASN A 2 -14.87 28.44 15.68
C ASN A 2 -14.21 27.82 14.42
N SER A 3 -14.14 28.56 13.31
CA SER A 3 -13.59 28.04 12.04
C SER A 3 -12.12 27.63 12.13
N LYS A 4 -11.31 28.32 12.95
CA LYS A 4 -9.89 27.98 13.17
C LYS A 4 -9.74 26.66 13.91
N ASP A 5 -10.55 26.43 14.94
CA ASP A 5 -10.54 25.18 15.71
C ASP A 5 -10.92 23.98 14.82
N ILE A 6 -11.83 24.17 13.87
CA ILE A 6 -12.23 23.10 12.93
C ILE A 6 -11.07 22.79 11.97
N ARG A 7 -10.42 23.81 11.37
CA ARG A 7 -9.27 23.58 10.46
C ARG A 7 -8.11 22.91 11.18
N GLN A 8 -7.83 23.29 12.43
CA GLN A 8 -6.79 22.65 13.23
C GLN A 8 -7.08 21.16 13.45
N LYS A 9 -8.32 20.79 13.81
CA LYS A 9 -8.72 19.40 13.98
C LYS A 9 -8.66 18.59 12.68
N GLU A 10 -8.99 19.21 11.55
CA GLU A 10 -8.86 18.58 10.22
C GLU A 10 -7.39 18.28 9.89
N LEU A 11 -6.48 19.21 10.20
CA LEU A 11 -5.05 19.00 10.01
C LEU A 11 -4.51 17.90 10.93
N GLU A 12 -4.89 17.90 12.21
CA GLU A 12 -4.52 16.84 13.16
C GLU A 12 -5.03 15.47 12.70
N TYR A 13 -6.27 15.42 12.21
CA TYR A 13 -6.85 14.21 11.63
C TYR A 13 -6.05 13.76 10.40
N ALA A 14 -5.75 14.66 9.47
CA ALA A 14 -4.94 14.38 8.28
C ALA A 14 -3.55 13.84 8.63
N GLN A 15 -2.88 14.46 9.61
CA GLN A 15 -1.59 13.98 10.14
C GLN A 15 -1.71 12.59 10.76
N SER A 16 -2.79 12.31 11.50
CA SER A 16 -3.02 10.99 12.08
C SER A 16 -3.24 9.91 11.02
N LEU A 17 -3.90 10.24 9.91
CA LEU A 17 -4.09 9.33 8.77
C LEU A 17 -2.75 9.02 8.10
N SER A 18 -1.94 10.04 7.80
CA SER A 18 -0.59 9.87 7.24
C SER A 18 0.27 8.97 8.14
N ALA A 19 0.30 9.25 9.45
CA ALA A 19 1.05 8.46 10.41
C ALA A 19 0.58 6.99 10.45
N SER A 20 -0.73 6.77 10.42
CA SER A 20 -1.32 5.42 10.39
C SER A 20 -0.96 4.65 9.12
N MET A 21 -0.97 5.31 7.95
CA MET A 21 -0.58 4.69 6.67
C MET A 21 0.90 4.30 6.67
N LEU A 22 1.78 5.15 7.18
CA LEU A 22 3.21 4.84 7.30
C LEU A 22 3.47 3.67 8.26
N ALA A 23 2.80 3.67 9.41
CA ALA A 23 2.88 2.58 10.37
C ALA A 23 2.38 1.25 9.77
N TRP A 24 1.30 1.31 8.98
CA TRP A 24 0.77 0.17 8.24
C TRP A 24 1.77 -0.35 7.21
N GLU A 25 2.31 0.52 6.34
CA GLU A 25 3.29 0.15 5.32
C GLU A 25 4.49 -0.58 5.94
N GLU A 26 5.05 -0.01 7.00
CA GLU A 26 6.20 -0.57 7.70
C GLU A 26 5.87 -1.92 8.35
N SER A 27 4.69 -2.04 8.95
CA SER A 27 4.18 -3.31 9.49
C SER A 27 4.05 -4.39 8.41
N GLN A 28 3.50 -4.04 7.24
CA GLN A 28 3.33 -4.96 6.12
C GLN A 28 4.68 -5.43 5.57
N LYS A 29 5.65 -4.54 5.41
CA LYS A 29 7.02 -4.90 4.97
C LYS A 29 7.65 -5.94 5.89
N ARG A 30 7.59 -5.71 7.21
CA ARG A 30 8.14 -6.65 8.21
C ARG A 30 7.46 -8.00 8.15
N LYS A 31 6.12 -8.03 8.13
CA LYS A 31 5.36 -9.29 8.09
C LYS A 31 5.64 -10.07 6.81
N LEU A 32 5.75 -9.41 5.66
CA LEU A 32 6.11 -10.05 4.40
C LEU A 32 7.52 -10.66 4.45
N ALA A 33 8.49 -9.91 4.97
CA ALA A 33 9.86 -10.39 5.13
C ALA A 33 9.91 -11.66 5.99
N GLU A 34 9.15 -11.71 7.09
CA GLU A 34 9.06 -12.91 7.93
C GLU A 34 8.39 -14.09 7.19
N ILE A 35 7.34 -13.85 6.40
CA ILE A 35 6.72 -14.90 5.58
C ILE A 35 7.74 -15.49 4.59
N LEU A 36 8.46 -14.64 3.86
CA LEU A 36 9.45 -15.08 2.89
C LEU A 36 10.61 -15.82 3.55
N LYS A 37 11.08 -15.34 4.71
CA LYS A 37 12.10 -16.01 5.52
C LYS A 37 11.64 -17.39 5.97
N ARG A 38 10.41 -17.54 6.48
CA ARG A 38 9.85 -18.86 6.86
C ARG A 38 9.75 -19.82 5.67
N LYS A 39 9.50 -19.29 4.47
CA LYS A 39 9.49 -20.06 3.22
C LYS A 39 10.90 -20.34 2.66
N GLY A 40 11.97 -19.89 3.33
CA GLY A 40 13.35 -20.05 2.88
C GLY A 40 13.73 -19.19 1.66
N ILE A 41 12.95 -18.13 1.38
CA ILE A 41 13.15 -17.26 0.22
C ILE A 41 14.02 -16.07 0.62
N ILE A 42 15.19 -15.96 0.01
CA ILE A 42 16.14 -14.86 0.23
C ILE A 42 15.83 -13.73 -0.76
N LEU A 43 15.79 -12.48 -0.28
CA LEU A 43 15.52 -11.30 -1.10
C LEU A 43 16.77 -10.86 -1.90
N THR A 44 17.04 -11.55 -3.00
CA THR A 44 18.11 -11.22 -3.96
C THR A 44 17.57 -11.11 -5.39
N LYS A 45 18.34 -10.48 -6.29
CA LYS A 45 17.99 -10.42 -7.72
C LYS A 45 17.80 -11.80 -8.36
N ASP A 46 18.59 -12.79 -7.95
CA ASP A 46 18.53 -14.14 -8.51
C ASP A 46 17.23 -14.88 -8.13
N ASN A 47 16.62 -14.47 -7.01
CA ASN A 47 15.37 -15.03 -6.52
C ASN A 47 14.12 -14.26 -6.98
N ILE A 48 14.24 -13.26 -7.86
CA ILE A 48 13.10 -12.44 -8.32
C ILE A 48 11.92 -13.31 -8.81
N PRO A 49 12.10 -14.32 -9.68
CA PRO A 49 10.98 -15.16 -10.12
C PRO A 49 10.28 -15.86 -8.95
N THR A 50 11.05 -16.39 -8.01
CA THR A 50 10.54 -17.04 -6.79
C THR A 50 9.78 -16.08 -5.90
N ILE A 51 10.31 -14.87 -5.68
CA ILE A 51 9.66 -13.83 -4.87
C ILE A 51 8.34 -13.41 -5.52
N VAL A 52 8.34 -13.13 -6.83
CA VAL A 52 7.16 -12.73 -7.59
C VAL A 52 6.08 -13.80 -7.55
N HIS A 53 6.45 -15.08 -7.67
CA HIS A 53 5.49 -16.18 -7.60
C HIS A 53 4.95 -16.40 -6.19
N ALA A 54 5.83 -16.48 -5.18
CA ALA A 54 5.46 -16.80 -3.80
C ALA A 54 4.60 -15.72 -3.13
N THR A 55 4.54 -14.53 -3.72
CA THR A 55 3.75 -13.39 -3.22
C THR A 55 2.51 -13.09 -4.05
N THR A 56 2.13 -13.93 -5.01
CA THR A 56 0.77 -13.83 -5.57
C THR A 56 -0.24 -14.19 -4.50
N PHE A 57 -1.43 -13.60 -4.59
CA PHE A 57 -2.53 -13.85 -3.66
C PHE A 57 -2.76 -15.35 -3.46
N GLU A 58 -2.77 -16.14 -4.53
CA GLU A 58 -3.03 -17.58 -4.49
C GLU A 58 -1.96 -18.36 -3.70
N GLN A 59 -0.71 -17.88 -3.69
CA GLN A 59 0.41 -18.55 -3.03
C GLN A 59 0.59 -18.11 -1.57
N ILE A 60 0.22 -16.87 -1.26
CA ILE A 60 0.44 -16.28 0.07
C ILE A 60 -0.82 -16.29 0.94
N CYS A 61 -2.01 -16.37 0.34
CA CYS A 61 -3.29 -16.42 1.04
C CYS A 61 -3.43 -17.76 1.75
N SER A 62 -3.19 -17.75 3.06
CA SER A 62 -3.39 -18.89 3.93
C SER A 62 -3.78 -18.42 5.34
N PRO A 63 -4.48 -19.24 6.14
CA PRO A 63 -4.87 -18.87 7.50
C PRO A 63 -3.69 -18.50 8.41
N GLU A 64 -2.55 -19.19 8.27
CA GLU A 64 -1.28 -18.89 8.94
C GLU A 64 -0.72 -17.49 8.63
N ASN A 65 -1.06 -16.93 7.46
CA ASN A 65 -0.64 -15.59 7.04
C ASN A 65 -1.74 -14.53 7.26
N SER A 66 -2.83 -14.86 7.95
CA SER A 66 -3.91 -13.90 8.27
C SER A 66 -3.45 -12.66 9.04
N THR A 67 -2.38 -12.78 9.82
CA THR A 67 -1.76 -11.65 10.53
C THR A 67 -1.15 -10.62 9.57
N TYR A 68 -0.80 -11.04 8.34
CA TYR A 68 -0.35 -10.17 7.26
C TYR A 68 -1.52 -9.37 6.70
N CYS A 69 -2.58 -10.05 6.26
CA CYS A 69 -3.74 -9.43 5.67
C CYS A 69 -5.04 -10.03 6.24
N PRO A 70 -5.96 -9.20 6.78
CA PRO A 70 -7.22 -9.69 7.31
C PRO A 70 -8.10 -10.35 6.24
N LEU A 71 -7.94 -9.99 4.97
CA LEU A 71 -8.69 -10.60 3.87
C LEU A 71 -8.30 -12.06 3.60
N TYR A 72 -7.13 -12.52 4.06
CA TYR A 72 -6.73 -13.93 3.89
C TYR A 72 -7.58 -14.88 4.72
N LEU A 73 -8.14 -14.42 5.86
CA LEU A 73 -9.10 -15.23 6.64
C LEU A 73 -10.38 -15.49 5.86
N LYS A 74 -10.78 -14.51 5.04
CA LYS A 74 -11.97 -14.59 4.20
C LYS A 74 -11.69 -15.18 2.82
N GLN A 75 -10.42 -15.42 2.50
CA GLN A 75 -9.95 -15.80 1.16
C GLN A 75 -10.42 -14.80 0.09
N GLU A 76 -10.51 -13.52 0.45
CA GLU A 76 -10.97 -12.44 -0.43
C GLU A 76 -9.80 -11.65 -1.01
N ARG A 77 -9.90 -11.27 -2.28
CA ARG A 77 -8.95 -10.36 -2.94
C ARG A 77 -9.31 -8.91 -2.61
N CYS A 78 -8.30 -8.07 -2.31
CA CYS A 78 -8.52 -6.62 -2.12
C CYS A 78 -8.94 -5.90 -3.40
N HIS A 79 -8.43 -6.35 -4.54
CA HIS A 79 -8.79 -5.85 -5.86
C HIS A 79 -9.38 -7.01 -6.69
N PRO A 80 -10.64 -7.39 -6.43
CA PRO A 80 -11.26 -8.57 -7.03
C PRO A 80 -11.38 -8.48 -8.56
N GLN A 81 -11.37 -7.27 -9.11
CA GLN A 81 -11.43 -7.00 -10.55
C GLN A 81 -10.10 -7.27 -11.28
N LEU A 82 -8.99 -7.44 -10.57
CA LEU A 82 -7.70 -7.73 -11.19
C LEU A 82 -7.58 -9.24 -11.48
N LEU A 83 -7.19 -9.55 -12.72
CA LEU A 83 -6.92 -10.93 -13.14
C LEU A 83 -5.78 -11.54 -12.31
N GLU A 84 -4.71 -10.76 -12.12
CA GLU A 84 -3.57 -11.09 -11.28
C GLU A 84 -3.46 -10.13 -10.10
N LEU A 85 -3.21 -10.69 -8.91
CA LEU A 85 -2.99 -9.91 -7.70
C LEU A 85 -1.70 -10.37 -7.02
N ASN A 86 -0.65 -9.56 -7.11
CA ASN A 86 0.54 -9.74 -6.31
C ASN A 86 0.50 -8.86 -5.04
N CYS A 87 0.77 -9.47 -3.90
CA CYS A 87 0.68 -8.86 -2.58
C CYS A 87 2.02 -8.28 -2.07
N PHE A 88 3.15 -8.48 -2.78
CA PHE A 88 4.46 -7.99 -2.33
C PHE A 88 4.47 -6.47 -2.11
N LEU A 89 3.97 -5.73 -3.10
CA LEU A 89 3.85 -4.27 -3.05
C LEU A 89 2.46 -3.87 -2.55
N CYS A 90 1.98 -4.48 -1.45
CA CYS A 90 0.70 -4.12 -0.84
C CYS A 90 0.56 -2.60 -0.62
N ASN A 91 1.67 -1.92 -0.29
CA ASN A 91 1.77 -0.47 -0.49
C ASN A 91 2.49 -0.17 -1.82
N CYS A 92 1.85 0.63 -2.68
CA CYS A 92 2.42 1.05 -3.94
C CYS A 92 3.67 1.93 -3.70
N PRO A 93 4.82 1.65 -4.35
CA PRO A 93 6.03 2.47 -4.18
C PRO A 93 5.89 3.89 -4.74
N ASN A 94 4.83 4.15 -5.50
CA ASN A 94 4.49 5.48 -6.01
C ASN A 94 3.42 6.19 -5.17
N TYR A 95 3.02 5.64 -4.02
CA TYR A 95 2.12 6.30 -3.09
C TYR A 95 2.94 7.05 -2.04
N ASP A 96 2.81 8.38 -2.01
CA ASP A 96 3.46 9.22 -1.02
C ASP A 96 2.52 9.47 0.16
N ALA A 97 2.62 8.61 1.19
CA ALA A 97 1.81 8.71 2.40
C ALA A 97 2.17 9.92 3.29
N LYS A 98 3.28 10.61 3.03
CA LYS A 98 3.72 11.79 3.80
C LYS A 98 3.15 13.08 3.24
N TYR A 99 2.63 13.05 2.02
CA TYR A 99 2.04 14.22 1.40
C TYR A 99 0.80 14.67 2.16
N ILE A 100 0.83 15.91 2.64
CA ILE A 100 -0.32 16.62 3.18
C ILE A 100 -0.32 17.99 2.52
N GLU A 101 -1.44 18.36 1.91
CA GLU A 101 -1.63 19.66 1.28
C GLU A 101 -2.88 20.33 1.84
N GLU A 102 -2.68 21.50 2.46
CA GLU A 102 -3.77 22.36 2.88
C GLU A 102 -4.17 23.27 1.71
N GLN A 103 -5.41 23.14 1.29
CA GLN A 103 -6.05 24.02 0.31
C GLN A 103 -7.05 24.93 1.03
N GLU A 104 -7.61 25.91 0.33
CA GLU A 104 -8.59 26.85 0.91
C GLU A 104 -9.81 26.10 1.48
N GLU A 105 -10.34 25.15 0.71
CA GLU A 105 -11.54 24.39 1.08
C GLU A 105 -11.26 22.96 1.57
N ASN A 106 -10.04 22.46 1.40
CA ASN A 106 -9.73 21.04 1.63
C ASN A 106 -8.39 20.83 2.34
N THR A 107 -8.17 19.62 2.82
CA THR A 107 -6.87 19.11 3.27
C THR A 107 -6.68 17.73 2.64
N LEU A 108 -5.71 17.61 1.74
CA LEU A 108 -5.47 16.39 0.99
C LEU A 108 -4.34 15.58 1.63
N VAL A 109 -4.53 14.28 1.77
CA VAL A 109 -3.59 13.34 2.39
C VAL A 109 -3.25 12.26 1.40
N GLY A 110 -1.95 12.02 1.22
CA GLY A 110 -1.45 11.08 0.25
C GLY A 110 -1.50 11.62 -1.18
N LYS A 111 -0.63 11.11 -2.05
CA LYS A 111 -0.70 11.32 -3.50
C LYS A 111 -0.02 10.22 -4.29
N CYS A 112 -0.33 10.13 -5.58
CA CYS A 112 0.45 9.34 -6.52
C CYS A 112 1.61 10.18 -7.10
N THR A 113 2.85 9.72 -6.93
CA THR A 113 4.05 10.40 -7.46
C THR A 113 4.17 10.33 -8.98
N ILE A 114 3.46 9.40 -9.62
CA ILE A 114 3.44 9.22 -11.07
C ILE A 114 2.11 9.60 -11.71
N GLN A 115 1.17 10.17 -10.93
CA GLN A 115 -0.13 10.63 -11.41
C GLN A 115 -0.90 9.55 -12.21
N SER A 116 -1.03 8.35 -11.65
CA SER A 116 -1.80 7.26 -12.28
C SER A 116 -3.24 7.69 -12.54
N LYS A 117 -3.76 7.37 -13.73
CA LYS A 117 -5.14 7.69 -14.16
C LYS A 117 -6.22 7.03 -13.30
N GLY A 118 -5.89 5.95 -12.58
CA GLY A 118 -6.83 5.23 -11.71
C GLY A 118 -6.86 5.73 -10.26
N GLY A 119 -6.17 6.83 -9.95
CA GLY A 119 -6.16 7.39 -8.60
C GLY A 119 -7.11 8.57 -8.43
N HIS A 120 -7.68 8.72 -7.24
CA HIS A 120 -8.62 9.79 -6.90
C HIS A 120 -8.68 10.01 -5.37
N TYR A 121 -9.22 11.14 -4.93
CA TYR A 121 -9.43 11.41 -3.49
C TYR A 121 -10.81 10.94 -3.03
N HIS A 122 -10.87 10.24 -1.90
CA HIS A 122 -12.12 10.05 -1.14
C HIS A 122 -12.15 10.95 0.08
N PHE A 123 -13.28 11.59 0.33
CA PHE A 123 -13.45 12.49 1.46
C PHE A 123 -13.98 11.74 2.68
N SER A 124 -13.45 12.09 3.85
CA SER A 124 -13.83 11.47 5.13
C SER A 124 -15.26 11.83 5.53
N SER A 125 -16.02 10.85 6.04
CA SER A 125 -17.34 11.09 6.61
C SER A 125 -17.30 11.87 7.93
N LEU A 126 -16.19 11.79 8.67
CA LEU A 126 -15.98 12.49 9.94
C LEU A 126 -15.47 13.92 9.73
N TYR A 127 -14.61 14.11 8.72
CA TYR A 127 -14.05 15.41 8.35
C TYR A 127 -14.17 15.61 6.83
N PRO A 128 -15.32 16.11 6.33
CA PRO A 128 -15.64 16.14 4.89
C PRO A 128 -14.70 16.96 4.00
N ARG A 129 -13.88 17.83 4.58
CA ARG A 129 -12.82 18.58 3.87
C ARG A 129 -11.50 17.82 3.77
N VAL A 130 -11.36 16.69 4.46
CA VAL A 130 -10.16 15.87 4.43
C VAL A 130 -10.31 14.78 3.38
N GLY A 131 -9.56 14.91 2.30
CA GLY A 131 -9.50 13.96 1.19
C GLY A 131 -8.29 13.03 1.34
N VAL A 132 -8.48 11.72 1.18
CA VAL A 132 -7.41 10.71 1.18
C VAL A 132 -7.25 10.12 -0.22
N TRP A 133 -6.01 10.08 -0.72
CA TRP A 133 -5.73 9.50 -2.03
C TRP A 133 -5.98 7.99 -2.03
N SER A 134 -6.68 7.53 -3.05
CA SER A 134 -7.02 6.14 -3.28
C SER A 134 -6.45 5.67 -4.60
N CYS A 135 -5.97 4.43 -4.61
CA CYS A 135 -5.44 3.74 -5.79
C CYS A 135 -6.30 2.51 -6.14
N GLU A 136 -7.53 2.39 -5.63
CA GLU A 136 -8.36 1.19 -5.78
C GLU A 136 -8.62 0.77 -7.25
N GLN A 137 -8.51 1.72 -8.20
CA GLN A 137 -8.69 1.49 -9.63
C GLN A 137 -7.35 1.38 -10.40
N CYS A 138 -6.21 1.33 -9.68
CA CYS A 138 -4.88 1.30 -10.28
C CYS A 138 -4.27 -0.13 -10.26
N PRO A 139 -4.15 -0.80 -11.42
CA PRO A 139 -3.63 -2.17 -11.47
C PRO A 139 -2.10 -2.27 -11.38
N THR A 140 -1.39 -1.14 -11.54
CA THR A 140 0.03 -1.10 -11.90
C THR A 140 0.93 -1.91 -10.97
N HIS A 141 0.78 -1.71 -9.66
CA HIS A 141 1.70 -2.26 -8.66
C HIS A 141 1.42 -3.71 -8.26
N HIS A 142 0.30 -4.28 -8.72
CA HIS A 142 -0.07 -5.67 -8.49
C HIS A 142 0.37 -6.62 -9.60
N SER A 143 0.84 -6.10 -10.73
CA SER A 143 1.33 -6.94 -11.82
C SER A 143 2.68 -7.57 -11.47
N LYS A 144 2.85 -8.83 -11.86
CA LYS A 144 4.13 -9.56 -11.72
C LYS A 144 5.27 -8.82 -12.42
N THR A 145 5.00 -8.26 -13.60
CA THR A 145 5.98 -7.51 -14.40
C THR A 145 6.47 -6.27 -13.68
N PHE A 146 5.56 -5.45 -13.13
CA PHE A 146 5.94 -4.25 -12.39
C PHE A 146 6.77 -4.61 -11.15
N LEU A 147 6.36 -5.63 -10.40
CA LEU A 147 7.12 -6.10 -9.25
C LEU A 147 8.52 -6.55 -9.65
N ALA A 148 8.65 -7.37 -10.70
CA ALA A 148 9.95 -7.85 -11.16
C ALA A 148 10.90 -6.69 -11.52
N GLU A 149 10.41 -5.69 -12.26
CA GLU A 149 11.19 -4.49 -12.61
C GLU A 149 11.56 -3.64 -11.38
N TYR A 150 10.64 -3.54 -10.41
CA TYR A 150 10.92 -2.87 -9.14
C TYR A 150 12.02 -3.60 -8.35
N LEU A 151 11.94 -4.93 -8.23
CA LEU A 151 12.92 -5.73 -7.49
C LEU A 151 14.31 -5.73 -8.16
N LYS A 152 14.38 -5.72 -9.51
CA LYS A 152 15.66 -5.59 -10.24
C LYS A 152 16.42 -4.31 -9.86
N LYS A 153 15.71 -3.24 -9.52
CA LYS A 153 16.28 -1.94 -9.16
C LYS A 153 16.63 -1.85 -7.67
N THR A 154 15.93 -2.59 -6.81
CA THR A 154 15.96 -2.40 -5.36
C THR A 154 16.69 -3.51 -4.59
N LEU A 155 16.70 -4.75 -5.10
CA LEU A 155 17.36 -5.86 -4.43
C LEU A 155 18.86 -5.91 -4.74
N PRO A 156 19.69 -6.40 -3.80
CA PRO A 156 21.09 -6.70 -4.07
C PRO A 156 21.24 -7.96 -4.94
N LYS A 157 22.38 -8.08 -5.63
CA LYS A 157 22.82 -9.39 -6.16
C LYS A 157 23.18 -10.31 -4.99
N SER A 158 23.09 -11.62 -5.19
CA SER A 158 23.69 -12.56 -4.22
C SER A 158 25.20 -12.28 -4.10
N ILE A 159 25.73 -12.49 -2.90
CA ILE A 159 27.17 -12.41 -2.60
C ILE A 159 27.81 -13.73 -3.00
#